data_AF-A0A0L7KPE1-F1
#
_entry.id   AF-A0A0L7KPE1-F1
#
_cell.length_a   1.000
_cell.length_b   1.000
_cell.length_c   1.000
_cell.angle_alpha   90.00
_cell.angle_beta   90.00
_cell.angle_gamma   90.00
#
_symmetry.space_group_name_H-M   'P 1'
#
loop_
_entity.id
_entity.type
_entity.pdbx_description
1 polymer ?
#
loop_
_entity_poly.entity_id
_entity_poly.type
_entity_poly.pdbx_seq_one_letter_code
_entity_poly.pdbx_strand_id
1 'polypeptide(L)'
;MVFQGLPFQRHLQSGSAKKKLGRHTIVFTPEQEMELIEYVFHMDALFYGLSKTEFLELVYQYAEMNGILHPFKNDTAGSDWYKGFVVRHPD
;
A
#
# COMPACT_ATOMS: atom_id res chain seq x y z
N MET A 1 -25.26 36.64 9.92
CA MET A 1 -24.02 35.86 9.84
C MET A 1 -24.35 34.62 9.03
N VAL A 2 -24.02 34.62 7.73
CA VAL A 2 -24.35 33.51 6.82
C VAL A 2 -23.02 32.92 6.35
N PHE A 3 -22.74 31.69 6.77
CA PHE A 3 -21.79 30.84 6.07
C PHE A 3 -22.42 29.45 5.95
N GLN A 4 -23.16 29.27 4.86
CA GLN A 4 -23.36 27.96 4.25
C GLN A 4 -22.04 27.61 3.54
N GLY A 5 -21.35 26.59 4.02
CA GLY A 5 -20.07 26.11 3.49
C GLY A 5 -20.15 24.64 3.10
N LEU A 6 -20.47 24.43 1.82
CA LEU A 6 -20.32 23.28 0.91
C LEU A 6 -19.95 21.87 1.48
N PRO A 7 -20.65 20.81 1.05
CA PRO A 7 -20.31 19.44 1.41
C PRO A 7 -18.98 19.02 0.78
N PHE A 8 -17.98 18.72 1.62
CA PHE A 8 -16.76 18.04 1.18
C PHE A 8 -17.14 16.70 0.53
N GLN A 9 -16.80 16.60 -0.75
CA GLN A 9 -17.05 15.43 -1.58
C GLN A 9 -16.52 14.18 -0.88
N ARG A 10 -17.44 13.26 -0.54
CA ARG A 10 -17.09 11.88 -0.22
C ARG A 10 -16.65 11.25 -1.53
N HIS A 11 -15.35 11.23 -1.81
CA HIS A 11 -14.83 10.34 -2.84
C HIS A 11 -15.02 8.90 -2.35
N LEU A 12 -16.14 8.30 -2.78
CA LEU A 12 -16.24 6.85 -2.92
C LEU A 12 -15.21 6.44 -3.96
N GLN A 13 -14.12 5.81 -3.52
CA GLN A 13 -13.46 4.82 -4.35
C GLN A 13 -13.90 3.44 -3.86
N SER A 14 -15.04 3.01 -4.38
CA SER A 14 -15.40 1.60 -4.41
C SER A 14 -14.41 0.89 -5.34
N GLY A 15 -13.28 0.45 -4.78
CA GLY A 15 -12.37 -0.49 -5.43
C GLY A 15 -13.10 -1.80 -5.65
N SER A 16 -13.75 -1.93 -6.81
CA SER A 16 -14.40 -3.16 -7.24
C SER A 16 -13.29 -4.16 -7.59
N ALA A 17 -12.80 -4.86 -6.58
CA ALA A 17 -11.88 -5.98 -6.75
C ALA A 17 -12.63 -7.07 -7.54
N LYS A 18 -12.44 -7.09 -8.86
CA LYS A 18 -12.83 -8.21 -9.70
C LYS A 18 -12.15 -9.45 -9.11
N LYS A 19 -12.93 -10.32 -8.47
CA LYS A 19 -12.43 -11.54 -7.81
C LYS A 19 -11.76 -12.44 -8.85
N LYS A 20 -10.44 -12.32 -9.01
CA LYS A 20 -9.62 -13.34 -9.67
C LYS A 20 -9.45 -14.49 -8.69
N LEU A 21 -9.80 -15.69 -9.12
CA LEU A 21 -9.67 -16.92 -8.36
C LEU A 21 -8.18 -17.22 -8.17
N GLY A 22 -7.67 -16.91 -6.98
CA GLY A 22 -6.29 -17.14 -6.56
C GLY A 22 -6.00 -16.44 -5.23
N ARG A 23 -5.29 -17.11 -4.32
CA ARG A 23 -5.05 -16.69 -2.92
C ARG A 23 -4.19 -15.41 -2.75
N HIS A 24 -3.87 -14.70 -3.82
CA HIS A 24 -3.16 -13.43 -3.73
C HIS A 24 -4.16 -12.26 -3.71
N THR A 25 -4.37 -11.71 -2.53
CA THR A 25 -5.08 -10.44 -2.35
C THR A 25 -4.23 -9.33 -2.95
N ILE A 26 -4.72 -8.71 -4.04
CA ILE A 26 -4.19 -7.47 -4.57
C ILE A 26 -4.65 -6.36 -3.60
N VAL A 27 -3.73 -5.85 -2.79
CA VAL A 27 -4.01 -4.81 -1.78
C VAL A 27 -3.82 -3.41 -2.37
N PHE A 28 -2.81 -3.25 -3.23
CA PHE A 28 -2.42 -1.98 -3.83
C PHE A 28 -2.59 -1.99 -5.34
N THR A 29 -2.80 -0.83 -5.93
CA THR A 29 -2.71 -0.65 -7.38
C THR A 29 -1.25 -0.68 -7.82
N PRO A 30 -0.95 -0.92 -9.11
CA PRO A 30 0.42 -0.87 -9.63
C PRO A 30 1.12 0.46 -9.33
N GLU A 31 0.39 1.57 -9.36
CA GLU A 31 0.91 2.91 -9.07
C GLU A 31 1.32 3.04 -7.59
N GLN A 32 0.49 2.53 -6.68
CA GLN A 32 0.80 2.51 -5.24
C GLN A 32 1.98 1.59 -4.92
N GLU A 33 2.09 0.45 -5.61
CA GLU A 33 3.28 -0.40 -5.48
C GLU A 33 4.54 0.31 -5.98
N MET A 34 4.43 1.13 -7.03
CA MET A 34 5.54 1.94 -7.52
C MET A 34 5.97 3.01 -6.50
N GLU A 35 5.03 3.69 -5.84
CA GLU A 35 5.35 4.65 -4.77
C GLU A 35 6.16 3.99 -3.63
N LEU A 36 5.81 2.75 -3.27
CA LEU A 36 6.54 1.97 -2.28
C LEU A 36 7.96 1.62 -2.75
N ILE A 37 8.15 1.28 -4.02
CA ILE A 37 9.46 1.01 -4.63
C ILE A 37 10.33 2.27 -4.66
N GLU A 38 9.77 3.38 -5.11
CA GLU A 38 10.46 4.68 -5.16
C GLU A 38 10.96 5.09 -3.76
N TYR A 39 10.15 4.86 -2.72
CA TYR A 39 10.58 5.11 -1.35
C TYR A 39 11.76 4.23 -0.93
N VAL A 40 11.72 2.93 -1.25
CA VAL A 40 12.82 2.00 -0.94
C VAL A 40 14.11 2.44 -1.64
N PHE A 41 14.05 2.78 -2.93
CA PHE A 41 15.22 3.27 -3.67
C PHE A 41 15.76 4.58 -3.11
N HIS A 42 14.88 5.48 -2.66
CA HIS A 42 15.30 6.73 -2.03
C HIS A 42 16.06 6.49 -0.72
N MET A 43 15.60 5.55 0.11
CA MET A 43 16.28 5.17 1.35
C MET A 43 17.61 4.46 1.10
N ASP A 44 17.67 3.59 0.09
CA ASP A 44 18.91 2.90 -0.31
C ASP A 44 19.97 3.89 -0.82
N ALA A 45 19.57 4.88 -1.62
CA ALA A 45 20.45 5.95 -2.08
C ALA A 45 21.04 6.80 -0.94
N LEU A 46 20.36 6.85 0.21
CA LEU A 46 20.84 7.51 1.42
C LEU A 46 21.69 6.59 2.32
N PHE A 47 22.04 5.38 1.85
CA PHE A 47 22.73 4.30 2.58
C PHE A 47 21.97 3.78 3.82
N TYR A 48 20.67 4.07 3.92
CA TYR A 48 19.76 3.50 4.91
C TYR A 48 18.99 2.36 4.23
N GLY A 49 19.69 1.28 3.89
CA GLY A 49 19.02 0.10 3.33
C GLY A 49 17.88 -0.35 4.25
N LEU A 50 16.71 -0.63 3.68
CA LEU A 50 15.55 -1.12 4.42
C LEU A 50 15.64 -2.64 4.57
N SER A 51 15.61 -3.14 5.80
CA SER A 51 15.40 -4.56 6.02
C SER A 51 14.00 -4.96 5.53
N LYS A 52 13.83 -6.25 5.21
CA LYS A 52 12.52 -6.78 4.83
C LYS A 52 11.44 -6.50 5.88
N THR A 53 11.78 -6.56 7.17
CA THR A 53 10.81 -6.32 8.25
C THR A 53 10.33 -4.87 8.25
N GLU A 54 11.26 -3.92 8.19
CA GLU A 54 10.95 -2.49 8.14
C GLU A 54 10.15 -2.14 6.88
N PHE A 55 10.47 -2.75 5.73
CA PHE A 55 9.68 -2.59 4.53
C PHE A 55 8.23 -3.08 4.71
N LEU A 56 8.01 -4.22 5.37
CA LEU A 56 6.65 -4.74 5.58
C LEU A 56 5.86 -3.93 6.61
N GLU A 57 6.52 -3.34 7.61
CA GLU A 57 5.92 -2.37 8.53
C GLU A 57 5.55 -1.07 7.80
N LEU A 58 6.41 -0.58 6.91
CA LEU A 58 6.14 0.57 6.07
C LEU A 58 4.94 0.34 5.16
N VAL A 59 4.83 -0.84 4.55
CA VAL A 59 3.69 -1.21 3.70
C VAL A 59 2.38 -1.20 4.50
N TYR A 60 2.41 -1.70 5.74
CA TYR A 60 1.25 -1.62 6.62
C TYR A 60 0.86 -0.18 6.92
N GLN A 61 1.83 0.65 7.33
CA GLN A 61 1.60 2.07 7.62
C GLN A 61 1.07 2.82 6.40
N TYR A 62 1.63 2.57 5.22
CA TYR A 62 1.16 3.15 3.97
C TYR A 62 -0.33 2.83 3.73
N ALA A 63 -0.75 1.59 4.00
CA ALA A 63 -2.13 1.18 3.82
C ALA A 63 -3.09 1.85 4.83
N GLU A 64 -2.70 1.87 6.12
CA GLU A 64 -3.44 2.54 7.19
C GLU A 64 -3.58 4.06 6.92
N MET A 65 -2.48 4.74 6.57
CA MET A 65 -2.44 6.17 6.31
C MET A 65 -3.31 6.59 5.11
N ASN A 66 -3.40 5.73 4.09
CA ASN A 66 -4.21 5.98 2.90
C ASN A 66 -5.65 5.41 3.02
N GLY A 67 -6.01 4.81 4.16
CA GLY A 67 -7.33 4.21 4.38
C GLY A 67 -7.64 3.04 3.44
N ILE A 68 -6.62 2.31 3.01
CA ILE A 68 -6.73 1.18 2.07
C ILE A 68 -7.16 -0.05 2.86
N LEU A 69 -8.23 -0.72 2.42
CA LEU A 69 -8.66 -1.97 3.07
C LEU A 69 -7.64 -3.08 2.81
N HIS A 70 -7.09 -3.65 3.88
CA HIS A 70 -6.08 -4.71 3.78
C HIS A 70 -6.32 -5.87 4.77
N PRO A 71 -5.76 -7.06 4.47
CA PRO A 71 -5.79 -8.21 5.38
C PRO A 71 -4.61 -8.24 6.37
N PHE A 72 -3.74 -7.24 6.37
CA PHE A 72 -2.54 -7.19 7.22
C PHE A 72 -2.87 -7.19 8.71
N LYS A 73 -1.92 -7.65 9.53
CA LYS A 73 -2.09 -7.84 10.99
C LYS A 73 -0.78 -7.58 11.69
N ASN A 74 -0.84 -7.25 12.98
CA ASN A 74 0.34 -7.03 13.83
C ASN A 74 1.30 -6.00 13.24
N ASP A 75 0.74 -4.92 12.72
CA ASP A 75 1.49 -3.77 12.17
C ASP A 75 2.47 -4.11 11.03
N THR A 76 2.22 -5.20 10.30
CA THR A 76 3.11 -5.66 9.22
C THR A 76 2.37 -6.32 8.07
N ALA A 77 2.88 -6.14 6.85
CA ALA A 77 2.42 -6.87 5.69
C ALA A 77 2.88 -8.35 5.71
N GLY A 78 2.01 -9.23 5.22
CA GLY A 78 2.26 -10.67 5.26
C GLY A 78 3.36 -11.13 4.30
N SER A 79 4.03 -12.23 4.63
CA SER A 79 5.05 -12.84 3.75
C SER A 79 4.51 -13.26 2.38
N ASP A 80 3.24 -13.66 2.29
CA ASP A 80 2.60 -14.00 1.02
C ASP A 80 2.41 -12.76 0.13
N TRP A 81 2.04 -11.63 0.74
CA TRP A 81 1.96 -10.35 0.03
C TRP A 81 3.33 -9.94 -0.50
N TYR A 82 4.38 -10.04 0.33
CA TYR A 82 5.75 -9.72 -0.06
C TYR A 82 6.24 -10.55 -1.25
N LYS A 83 6.03 -11.87 -1.22
CA LYS A 83 6.39 -12.75 -2.33
C LYS A 83 5.68 -12.33 -3.61
N GLY A 84 4.39 -12.00 -3.52
CA GLY A 84 3.64 -11.48 -4.65
C GLY A 84 4.21 -10.16 -5.18
N PHE A 85 4.58 -9.25 -4.28
CA PHE A 85 5.18 -7.96 -4.61
C PHE A 85 6.52 -8.13 -5.36
N VAL A 86 7.45 -8.93 -4.83
CA VAL A 86 8.74 -9.22 -5.50
C VAL A 86 8.56 -9.89 -6.86
N VAL A 87 7.56 -10.77 -7.01
CA VAL A 87 7.26 -11.39 -8.32
C VAL A 87 6.74 -10.36 -9.34
N ARG A 88 6.03 -9.32 -8.89
CA ARG A 88 5.56 -8.22 -9.76
C ARG A 88 6.68 -7.23 -10.08
N HIS A 89 7.68 -7.11 -9.20
CA HIS A 89 8.79 -6.18 -9.28
C HIS A 89 10.13 -6.92 -9.12
N PRO A 90 10.60 -7.59 -10.19
CA PRO A 90 11.80 -8.43 -10.14
C PRO A 90 13.13 -7.66 -10.23
N ASP A 91 13.09 -6.35 -10.52
CA ASP A 91 14.25 -5.48 -10.75
C ASP A 91 14.79 -4.82 -9.46
#